data_AF-A0A0P8XUQ3-F1
#
_entry.id   AF-A0A0P8XUQ3-F1
#
_cell.length_a   1.000
_cell.length_b   1.000
_cell.length_c   1.000
_cell.angle_alpha   90.00
_cell.angle_beta   90.00
_cell.angle_gamma   90.00
#
_symmetry.space_group_name_H-M   'P 1'
#
loop_
_entity.id
_entity.type
_entity.pdbx_description
1 polymer ?
#
loop_
_entity_poly.entity_id
_entity_poly.type
_entity_poly.pdbx_seq_one_letter_code
_entity_poly.pdbx_strand_id
1 'polypeptide(L)'
;MPQSNLKLSKHDQQVLESIFNPLELSGFQGANSFVPCESDLKDGCVEPETNAVKASKDLEHRAICSSEKGDVQEALDLFQKALSLSERASVLNNRAQTFRLAKRDQDGATILRNTFFLHFQNSS
;
A
#
# COMPACT_ATOMS: atom_id res chain seq x y z
N MET A 1 36.64 30.28 -37.23
CA MET A 1 36.48 29.23 -36.21
C MET A 1 35.82 28.04 -36.90
N PRO A 2 36.48 26.89 -37.04
CA PRO A 2 35.95 25.76 -37.78
C PRO A 2 34.83 25.11 -36.96
N GLN A 3 33.64 24.96 -37.55
CA GLN A 3 32.58 24.18 -36.94
C GLN A 3 32.94 22.70 -37.07
N SER A 4 33.50 22.14 -36.00
CA SER A 4 33.71 20.70 -35.88
C SER A 4 32.34 20.04 -35.87
N ASN A 5 32.04 19.33 -36.96
CA ASN A 5 30.85 18.51 -37.10
C ASN A 5 31.06 17.24 -36.25
N LEU A 6 30.89 17.36 -34.92
CA LEU A 6 30.97 16.23 -34.00
C LEU A 6 29.77 15.32 -34.30
N LYS A 7 30.05 14.20 -34.96
CA LYS A 7 29.08 13.15 -35.21
C LYS A 7 28.83 12.42 -33.88
N LEU A 8 27.92 12.95 -33.08
CA LEU A 8 27.51 12.34 -31.82
C LEU A 8 27.01 10.92 -32.06
N SER A 9 27.38 9.99 -31.17
CA SER A 9 26.78 8.65 -31.18
C SER A 9 25.28 8.77 -30.93
N LYS A 10 24.48 7.84 -31.47
CA LYS A 10 23.03 7.79 -31.18
C LYS A 10 22.76 7.76 -29.67
N HIS A 11 23.66 7.13 -28.92
CA HIS A 11 23.59 7.10 -27.46
C HIS A 11 23.79 8.48 -26.83
N ASP A 12 24.81 9.22 -27.25
CA ASP A 12 25.11 10.55 -26.73
C ASP A 12 23.96 11.52 -27.02
N GLN A 13 23.38 11.43 -28.22
CA GLN A 13 22.23 12.24 -28.60
C GLN A 13 21.02 11.96 -27.70
N GLN A 14 20.76 10.70 -27.36
CA GLN A 14 19.68 10.31 -26.46
C GLN A 14 19.91 10.80 -25.02
N VAL A 15 21.16 10.76 -24.53
CA VAL A 15 21.51 11.29 -23.21
C VAL A 15 21.25 12.79 -23.17
N LEU A 16 21.72 13.54 -24.17
CA LEU A 16 21.49 14.97 -24.25
C LEU A 16 19.99 15.30 -24.34
N GLU A 17 19.23 14.55 -25.14
CA GLU A 17 17.77 14.70 -25.25
C GLU A 17 17.08 14.52 -23.90
N SER A 18 17.50 13.53 -23.10
CA SER A 18 16.94 13.30 -21.76
C SER A 18 17.25 14.41 -20.75
N ILE A 19 18.40 15.09 -20.92
CA ILE A 19 18.82 16.20 -20.04
C ILE A 19 18.11 17.50 -20.44
N PHE A 20 18.01 17.78 -21.73
CA PHE A 20 17.46 19.06 -22.22
C PHE A 20 15.93 19.04 -22.40
N ASN A 21 15.34 17.87 -22.64
CA ASN A 21 13.90 17.69 -22.81
C ASN A 21 13.33 16.66 -21.82
N PRO A 22 13.43 16.91 -20.50
CA PRO A 22 13.05 15.95 -19.46
C PRO A 22 11.55 15.59 -19.44
N LEU A 23 10.71 16.37 -20.14
CA LEU A 23 9.26 16.14 -20.23
C LEU A 23 8.83 15.43 -21.54
N GLU A 24 9.71 15.35 -22.55
CA GLU A 24 9.45 14.66 -23.84
C GLU A 24 9.57 13.13 -23.72
N LEU A 25 10.15 12.63 -22.62
CA LEU A 25 10.21 11.19 -22.30
C LEU A 25 8.83 10.55 -22.10
N SER A 26 7.76 11.34 -22.03
CA SER A 26 6.40 10.82 -21.95
C SER A 26 5.82 10.37 -23.30
N GLY A 27 6.52 10.61 -24.42
CA GLY A 27 5.98 10.41 -25.79
C GLY A 27 6.55 9.23 -26.59
N PHE A 28 7.68 8.62 -26.22
CA PHE A 28 8.28 7.53 -27.01
C PHE A 28 7.73 6.15 -26.62
N GLN A 29 6.59 5.79 -27.20
CA GLN A 29 6.23 4.39 -27.44
C GLN A 29 7.15 3.83 -28.52
N GLY A 30 8.31 3.32 -28.13
CA GLY A 30 9.25 2.74 -29.10
C GLY A 30 10.50 2.13 -28.46
N ALA A 31 10.46 0.81 -28.31
CA ALA A 31 11.56 -0.12 -28.00
C ALA A 31 11.97 -0.29 -26.54
N ASN A 32 11.48 -1.40 -25.97
CA ASN A 32 12.07 -2.18 -24.88
C ASN A 32 12.10 -1.61 -23.47
N SER A 33 11.14 -0.76 -23.11
CA SER A 33 10.74 -0.73 -21.70
C SER A 33 9.83 -1.94 -21.47
N PHE A 34 10.40 -3.03 -20.93
CA PHE A 34 9.64 -4.00 -20.14
C PHE A 34 9.09 -3.23 -18.94
N VAL A 35 8.08 -2.39 -19.16
CA VAL A 35 7.09 -2.10 -18.14
C VAL A 35 6.17 -3.29 -18.26
N PRO A 36 6.19 -4.26 -17.32
CA PRO A 36 5.14 -5.26 -17.30
C PRO A 36 3.84 -4.48 -17.36
N CYS A 37 3.05 -4.76 -18.40
CA CYS A 37 1.70 -4.26 -18.47
C CYS A 37 1.06 -4.59 -17.11
N GLU A 38 0.32 -3.67 -16.51
CA GLU A 38 -0.37 -3.89 -15.23
C GLU A 38 -1.20 -5.20 -15.20
N SER A 39 -1.52 -5.79 -16.36
CA SER A 39 -2.08 -7.14 -16.51
C SER A 39 -1.16 -8.32 -16.13
N ASP A 40 0.16 -8.12 -16.05
CA ASP A 40 1.16 -9.10 -15.63
C ASP A 40 1.48 -9.03 -14.13
N LEU A 41 1.01 -7.99 -13.43
CA LEU A 41 0.97 -7.95 -11.97
C LEU A 41 -0.24 -8.74 -11.47
N LYS A 42 -0.35 -10.01 -11.88
CA LYS A 42 -1.18 -10.95 -11.14
C LYS A 42 -0.48 -11.18 -9.82
N ASP A 43 -0.98 -10.53 -8.78
CA ASP A 43 -0.65 -10.92 -7.41
C ASP A 43 -0.89 -12.43 -7.34
N GLY A 44 0.19 -13.22 -7.27
CA GLY A 44 0.13 -14.69 -7.42
C GLY A 44 -0.73 -15.35 -6.33
N CYS A 45 -1.14 -14.57 -5.35
CA CYS A 45 -2.12 -14.88 -4.33
C CYS A 45 -3.53 -14.51 -4.86
N VAL A 46 -4.08 -15.31 -5.77
CA VAL A 46 -5.51 -15.22 -6.08
C VAL A 46 -6.26 -15.66 -4.83
N GLU A 47 -6.64 -14.70 -4.00
CA GLU A 47 -7.47 -14.93 -2.83
C GLU A 47 -8.75 -15.68 -3.25
N PRO A 48 -9.12 -16.77 -2.56
CA PRO A 48 -10.28 -17.53 -2.94
C PRO A 48 -11.53 -16.65 -2.85
N GLU A 49 -12.30 -16.55 -3.94
CA GLU A 49 -13.53 -15.75 -4.05
C GLU A 49 -14.72 -16.36 -3.26
N THR A 50 -14.45 -16.82 -2.03
CA THR A 50 -15.43 -17.40 -1.12
C THR A 50 -16.26 -16.31 -0.45
N ASN A 51 -17.50 -16.60 -0.08
CA ASN A 51 -18.37 -15.68 0.68
C ASN A 51 -17.69 -15.15 1.96
N ALA A 52 -16.87 -15.96 2.62
CA ALA A 52 -16.08 -15.57 3.79
C ALA A 52 -15.03 -14.50 3.46
N VAL A 53 -14.35 -14.60 2.31
CA VAL A 53 -13.38 -13.60 1.84
C VAL A 53 -14.08 -12.30 1.47
N LYS A 54 -15.26 -12.37 0.82
CA LYS A 54 -16.06 -11.17 0.52
C LYS A 54 -16.53 -10.46 1.79
N ALA A 55 -17.02 -11.21 2.77
CA ALA A 55 -17.41 -10.65 4.08
C ALA A 55 -16.20 -10.08 4.84
N SER A 56 -15.04 -10.74 4.78
CA SER A 56 -13.79 -10.22 5.35
C SER A 56 -13.35 -8.92 4.66
N LYS A 57 -13.49 -8.79 3.33
CA LYS A 57 -13.19 -7.57 2.57
C LYS A 57 -14.10 -6.40 2.98
N ASP A 58 -15.40 -6.66 3.15
CA ASP A 58 -16.34 -5.62 3.62
C ASP A 58 -15.98 -5.11 5.03
N LEU A 59 -15.67 -6.04 5.94
CA LEU A 59 -15.21 -5.68 7.29
C LEU A 59 -13.89 -4.92 7.28
N GLU A 60 -12.95 -5.31 6.41
CA GLU A 60 -11.68 -4.60 6.22
C GLU A 60 -11.90 -3.17 5.73
N HIS A 61 -12.78 -2.96 4.75
CA HIS A 61 -13.12 -1.62 4.26
C HIS A 61 -13.72 -0.75 5.38
N ARG A 62 -14.65 -1.30 6.16
CA ARG A 62 -15.25 -0.59 7.30
C ARG A 62 -14.22 -0.25 8.38
N ALA A 63 -13.26 -1.16 8.62
CA ALA A 63 -12.17 -0.93 9.56
C ALA A 63 -11.26 0.20 9.09
N ILE A 64 -10.94 0.26 7.79
CA ILE A 64 -10.15 1.35 7.20
C ILE A 64 -10.88 2.68 7.37
N CYS A 65 -12.16 2.76 7.01
CA CYS A 65 -12.94 3.99 7.18
C CYS A 65 -13.01 4.45 8.65
N SER A 66 -13.08 3.52 9.60
CA SER A 66 -13.08 3.84 11.03
C SER A 66 -11.69 4.31 11.48
N SER A 67 -10.62 3.70 10.96
CA SER A 67 -9.24 4.12 11.22
C SER A 67 -8.95 5.53 10.68
N GLU A 68 -9.51 5.90 9.53
CA GLU A 68 -9.36 7.23 8.93
C GLU A 68 -10.10 8.32 9.73
N LYS A 69 -11.19 7.96 10.42
CA LYS A 69 -11.92 8.86 11.32
C LYS A 69 -11.23 9.05 12.68
N GLY A 70 -10.20 8.25 12.98
CA GLY A 70 -9.52 8.25 14.28
C GLY A 70 -10.15 7.29 15.30
N ASP A 71 -11.18 6.52 14.92
CA ASP A 71 -11.85 5.53 15.77
C ASP A 71 -11.04 4.23 15.83
N VAL A 72 -9.83 4.32 16.40
CA VAL A 72 -8.83 3.23 16.39
C VAL A 72 -9.36 1.94 17.02
N GLN A 73 -10.08 2.02 18.15
CA GLN A 73 -10.58 0.81 18.83
C GLN A 73 -11.62 0.08 17.97
N GLU A 74 -12.57 0.81 17.38
CA GLU A 74 -13.58 0.21 16.49
C GLU A 74 -12.92 -0.41 15.24
N ALA A 75 -11.93 0.28 14.66
CA ALA A 75 -11.16 -0.25 13.54
C ALA A 75 -10.48 -1.59 13.89
N LEU A 76 -9.84 -1.68 15.05
CA LEU A 76 -9.14 -2.90 15.50
C LEU A 76 -10.10 -4.08 15.73
N ASP A 77 -11.28 -3.82 16.30
CA ASP A 77 -12.32 -4.84 16.48
C ASP A 77 -12.84 -5.36 15.13
N LEU A 78 -13.04 -4.45 14.17
CA LEU A 78 -13.46 -4.81 12.82
C LEU A 78 -12.37 -5.63 12.09
N PHE A 79 -11.09 -5.27 12.25
CA PHE A 79 -9.98 -6.07 11.71
C PHE A 79 -9.93 -7.47 12.36
N GLN A 80 -10.16 -7.58 13.67
CA GLN A 80 -10.20 -8.87 14.34
C GLN A 80 -11.34 -9.75 13.81
N LYS A 81 -12.52 -9.17 13.58
CA LYS A 81 -13.65 -9.88 12.93
C LYS A 81 -13.30 -10.29 11.50
N ALA A 82 -12.67 -9.42 10.71
CA ALA A 82 -12.22 -9.74 9.35
C ALA A 82 -11.23 -10.91 9.32
N LEU A 83 -10.29 -10.96 10.26
CA LEU A 83 -9.32 -12.06 10.41
C LEU A 83 -9.97 -13.37 10.84
N SER A 84 -11.02 -13.32 11.66
CA SER A 84 -11.77 -14.52 12.07
C SER A 84 -12.51 -15.22 10.92
N LEU A 85 -12.88 -14.45 9.88
CA LEU A 85 -13.54 -14.98 8.68
C LEU A 85 -12.53 -15.49 7.65
N SER A 86 -11.40 -14.79 7.51
CA SER A 86 -10.33 -15.15 6.60
C SER A 86 -9.04 -14.50 7.06
N GLU A 87 -8.02 -15.32 7.30
CA GLU A 87 -6.68 -14.84 7.64
C GLU A 87 -5.99 -14.34 6.36
N ARG A 88 -6.10 -13.03 6.10
CA ARG A 88 -5.56 -12.37 4.91
C ARG A 88 -4.42 -11.44 5.29
N ALA A 89 -3.33 -11.51 4.53
CA ALA A 89 -2.17 -10.65 4.75
C ALA A 89 -2.51 -9.16 4.63
N SER A 90 -3.45 -8.79 3.74
CA SER A 90 -3.92 -7.41 3.59
C SER A 90 -4.50 -6.85 4.90
N VAL A 91 -5.31 -7.65 5.59
CA VAL A 91 -6.00 -7.28 6.83
C VAL A 91 -4.99 -7.08 7.96
N LEU A 92 -3.98 -7.95 8.06
CA LEU A 92 -2.88 -7.81 9.03
C LEU A 92 -2.06 -6.54 8.78
N ASN A 93 -1.72 -6.25 7.52
CA ASN A 93 -0.97 -5.07 7.13
C ASN A 93 -1.73 -3.78 7.46
N ASN A 94 -3.03 -3.75 7.14
CA ASN A 94 -3.90 -2.62 7.41
C ASN A 94 -4.08 -2.40 8.92
N ARG A 95 -4.28 -3.48 9.69
CA ARG A 95 -4.30 -3.41 11.16
C ARG A 95 -3.01 -2.87 11.75
N ALA A 96 -1.85 -3.31 11.25
CA ALA A 96 -0.55 -2.80 11.67
C ALA A 96 -0.39 -1.31 11.37
N GLN A 97 -0.91 -0.84 10.23
CA GLN A 97 -0.94 0.58 9.89
C GLN A 97 -1.83 1.38 10.84
N THR A 98 -3.02 0.89 11.18
CA THR A 98 -3.89 1.52 12.18
C THR A 98 -3.19 1.64 13.54
N PHE A 99 -2.44 0.62 13.97
CA PHE A 99 -1.61 0.74 15.18
C PHE A 99 -0.52 1.81 15.07
N ARG A 100 0.11 1.98 13.89
CA ARG A 100 1.11 3.03 13.66
C ARG A 100 0.48 4.43 13.71
N LEU A 101 -0.71 4.60 13.13
CA LEU A 101 -1.47 5.85 13.17
C LEU A 101 -1.88 6.19 14.60
N ALA A 102 -2.46 5.23 15.32
CA ALA A 102 -2.83 5.38 16.72
C ALA A 102 -1.66 5.80 17.63
N LYS A 103 -0.45 5.27 17.37
CA LYS A 103 0.76 5.65 18.10
C LYS A 103 1.31 7.01 17.72
N ARG A 104 1.05 7.48 16.51
CA ARG A 104 1.44 8.82 16.05
C ARG A 104 0.53 9.90 16.60
N ASP A 105 -0.76 9.60 16.76
CA ASP A 105 -1.73 10.65 17.05
C ASP A 105 -1.69 11.13 18.49
N GLN A 106 -1.69 10.28 19.52
CA GLN A 106 -1.32 10.63 20.91
C GLN A 106 -1.06 9.37 21.73
N ASP A 107 -0.01 9.31 22.56
CA ASP A 107 0.07 8.43 23.73
C ASP A 107 -0.43 6.98 23.55
N GLY A 108 -0.13 6.33 22.41
CA GLY A 108 -0.64 4.99 22.08
C GLY A 108 -0.25 3.88 23.06
N ALA A 109 0.68 4.15 23.98
CA ALA A 109 1.01 3.29 25.11
C ALA A 109 -0.13 3.21 26.15
N THR A 110 -0.90 4.29 26.34
CA THR A 110 -1.95 4.37 27.38
C THR A 110 -3.20 3.60 26.97
N ILE A 111 -3.60 3.68 25.70
CA ILE A 111 -4.78 2.96 25.18
C ILE A 111 -4.51 1.45 25.16
N LEU A 112 -3.35 1.01 24.62
CA LEU A 112 -2.97 -0.40 24.65
C LEU A 112 -2.90 -0.96 26.07
N ARG A 113 -2.37 -0.19 27.04
CA ARG A 113 -2.32 -0.60 28.44
C ARG A 113 -3.72 -0.79 29.03
N ASN A 114 -4.66 0.12 28.76
CA ASN A 114 -6.01 0.01 29.29
C ASN A 114 -6.81 -1.13 28.66
N THR A 115 -6.70 -1.35 27.34
CA THR A 115 -7.41 -2.44 26.66
C THR A 115 -6.89 -3.82 27.12
N PHE A 116 -5.57 -3.97 27.33
CA PHE A 116 -4.99 -5.21 27.85
C PHE A 116 -5.36 -5.45 29.34
N PHE A 117 -5.41 -4.39 30.14
CA PHE A 117 -5.76 -4.47 31.56
C PHE A 117 -7.24 -4.85 31.77
N LEU A 118 -8.16 -4.29 30.98
CA LEU A 118 -9.59 -4.61 31.06
C LEU A 118 -9.90 -6.04 30.61
N HIS A 119 -9.19 -6.57 29.60
CA HIS A 119 -9.37 -7.97 29.20
C HIS A 119 -8.85 -8.97 30.25
N PHE A 120 -7.82 -8.59 31.02
CA PHE A 120 -7.27 -9.44 32.08
C PHE A 120 -8.17 -9.49 33.33
N GLN A 121 -8.87 -8.40 33.67
CA GLN A 121 -9.77 -8.38 34.84
C GLN A 121 -11.14 -9.02 34.62
N ASN A 122 -11.58 -9.18 33.36
CA ASN A 122 -12.87 -9.82 33.04
C ASN A 122 -12.77 -11.34 32.77
N SER A 123 -11.59 -11.94 32.99
CA SER A 123 -11.33 -13.37 32.73
C SER A 123 -11.04 -14.18 34.02
N SER A 124 -11.56 -13.77 35.18
CA SER A 124 -11.54 -14.54 36.43
C SER A 124 -12.95 -14.77 36.97
#